data_AF-A0A382HTA9-F1
#
_entry.id   AF-A0A382HTA9-F1
#
_cell.length_a   1.000
_cell.length_b   1.000
_cell.length_c   1.000
_cell.angle_alpha   90.00
_cell.angle_beta   90.00
_cell.angle_gamma   90.00
#
_symmetry.space_group_name_H-M   'P 1'
#
loop_
_entity.id
_entity.type
_entity.pdbx_description
1 polymer ?
#
loop_
_entity_poly.entity_id
_entity_poly.type
_entity_poly.pdbx_seq_one_letter_code
_entity_poly.pdbx_strand_id
1 'polypeptide(L)'
;EVNDLQDVARFIEALSDIGTALVNVVAGLSVNLVTNVESFETVARFLYNMEEEVAITAWVDKGNIDLLDEEPKWVEGLWSSQKDVEGGTILGARVLLRGLPQAVDVNYTSKGDKIDLELSLEDFNYRDTVDYVIFREEGIIGPRVTAFIEEIPVGLDLELKADLIVNGTVDNLTLKGDLNLTTDQPVGPIYLVIEQLEDDNPYRIEVAIPKLPSSMAIGMDIHDDLLEFNITANMPIDEVVLEIELGDSAGLESKWVEGISLDMSDEGGMSMKAYLRGISPKIGVKIWDPVDEGAKVDVLLENFNNDSPAMEMLLIDVNNFANKSILMRIDELPENFDMNASIFLDDQDYEDAPIVGNITVESNKALGSIYTLIEEDTTGNKLELAVPDLPEKMNLDISLGDDLDIDFSSSSAPSKIILAIDSGDTSDINAEWTHGITLKQTDAGDSLRLYLEGTVTSAKL
;
A
#
# COMPACT_ATOMS: atom_id res chain seq x y z
N GLU A 1 -12.97 -21.12 -38.72
CA GLU A 1 -13.94 -20.95 -39.85
C GLU A 1 -15.23 -21.76 -39.63
N VAL A 2 -16.42 -21.15 -39.74
CA VAL A 2 -17.73 -21.84 -39.63
C VAL A 2 -18.10 -22.47 -40.98
N ASN A 3 -17.99 -23.79 -41.09
CA ASN A 3 -18.15 -24.49 -42.37
C ASN A 3 -19.50 -25.20 -42.50
N ASP A 4 -20.19 -25.50 -41.39
CA ASP A 4 -21.52 -26.08 -41.43
C ASP A 4 -22.40 -25.78 -40.19
N LEU A 5 -23.64 -26.30 -40.21
CA LEU A 5 -24.62 -26.13 -39.13
C LEU A 5 -24.22 -26.82 -37.82
N GLN A 6 -23.29 -27.78 -37.89
CA GLN A 6 -22.75 -28.51 -36.74
C GLN A 6 -21.69 -27.67 -36.03
N ASP A 7 -20.93 -26.85 -36.75
CA ASP A 7 -20.03 -25.84 -36.18
C ASP A 7 -20.82 -24.73 -35.47
N VAL A 8 -21.96 -24.31 -36.03
CA VAL A 8 -22.88 -23.36 -35.38
C VAL A 8 -23.51 -23.97 -34.14
N ALA A 9 -23.86 -25.27 -34.16
CA ALA A 9 -24.38 -25.97 -33.00
C ALA A 9 -23.34 -26.13 -31.89
N ARG A 10 -22.07 -26.39 -32.23
CA ARG A 10 -20.94 -26.43 -31.29
C ARG A 10 -20.60 -25.06 -30.71
N PHE A 11 -20.72 -24.01 -31.52
CA PHE A 11 -20.57 -22.63 -31.05
C PHE A 11 -21.71 -22.25 -30.09
N ILE A 12 -22.94 -22.65 -30.38
CA ILE A 12 -24.10 -22.48 -29.49
C ILE A 12 -23.97 -23.36 -28.23
N GLU A 13 -23.43 -24.57 -28.32
CA GLU A 13 -23.10 -25.41 -27.15
C GLU A 13 -22.00 -24.77 -26.30
N ALA A 14 -20.93 -24.25 -26.89
CA ALA A 14 -19.87 -23.56 -26.15
C ALA A 14 -20.37 -22.25 -25.50
N LEU A 15 -21.20 -21.46 -26.18
CA LEU A 15 -21.88 -20.30 -25.59
C LEU A 15 -22.90 -20.70 -24.52
N SER A 16 -23.57 -21.85 -24.70
CA SER A 16 -24.44 -22.45 -23.70
C SER A 16 -23.64 -22.96 -22.51
N ASP A 17 -22.42 -23.46 -22.70
CA ASP A 17 -21.53 -23.91 -21.63
C ASP A 17 -20.94 -22.73 -20.86
N ILE A 18 -20.64 -21.60 -21.53
CA ILE A 18 -20.31 -20.32 -20.89
C ILE A 18 -21.52 -19.77 -20.13
N GLY A 19 -22.71 -19.77 -20.74
CA GLY A 19 -23.95 -19.37 -20.10
C GLY A 19 -24.32 -20.30 -18.94
N THR A 20 -24.05 -21.60 -19.06
CA THR A 20 -24.26 -22.61 -18.01
C THR A 20 -23.21 -22.49 -16.93
N ALA A 21 -21.98 -22.09 -17.23
CA ALA A 21 -20.96 -21.75 -16.24
C ALA A 21 -21.37 -20.50 -15.47
N LEU A 22 -21.81 -19.43 -16.15
CA LEU A 22 -22.33 -18.22 -15.49
C LEU A 22 -23.57 -18.54 -14.64
N VAL A 23 -24.50 -19.33 -15.18
CA VAL A 23 -25.70 -19.78 -14.47
C VAL A 23 -25.35 -20.75 -13.34
N ASN A 24 -24.34 -21.60 -13.45
CA ASN A 24 -23.89 -22.50 -12.39
C ASN A 24 -23.08 -21.77 -11.31
N VAL A 25 -22.36 -20.70 -11.66
CA VAL A 25 -21.81 -19.74 -10.69
C VAL A 25 -23.00 -19.12 -9.97
N VAL A 26 -23.93 -18.46 -10.66
CA VAL A 26 -25.13 -17.84 -10.05
C VAL A 26 -26.03 -18.83 -9.28
N ALA A 27 -26.15 -20.08 -9.74
CA ALA A 27 -26.97 -21.12 -9.12
C ALA A 27 -26.26 -21.84 -7.98
N GLY A 28 -24.94 -22.06 -8.07
CA GLY A 28 -24.11 -22.52 -6.96
C GLY A 28 -24.10 -21.51 -5.81
N LEU A 29 -24.05 -20.22 -6.14
CA LEU A 29 -24.24 -19.10 -5.20
C LEU A 29 -25.65 -19.11 -4.58
N SER A 30 -26.68 -19.53 -5.32
CA SER A 30 -28.08 -19.60 -4.84
C SER A 30 -28.40 -20.83 -3.98
N VAL A 31 -27.67 -21.95 -4.11
CA VAL A 31 -27.91 -23.20 -3.35
C VAL A 31 -27.31 -23.16 -1.93
N ASN A 32 -26.27 -22.35 -1.71
CA ASN A 32 -25.56 -22.29 -0.43
C ASN A 32 -26.14 -21.29 0.59
N LEU A 33 -27.17 -20.53 0.23
CA LEU A 33 -27.91 -19.62 1.12
C LEU A 33 -28.85 -20.32 2.12
N VAL A 34 -28.82 -21.66 2.20
CA VAL A 34 -29.65 -22.43 3.14
C VAL A 34 -28.80 -23.49 3.84
N THR A 35 -28.06 -23.10 4.88
CA THR A 35 -27.97 -23.78 6.21
C THR A 35 -26.74 -23.31 6.99
N ASN A 36 -26.87 -23.19 8.32
CA ASN A 36 -25.82 -22.87 9.29
C ASN A 36 -24.48 -23.59 9.02
N VAL A 37 -23.48 -22.87 8.53
CA VAL A 37 -22.08 -23.32 8.45
C VAL A 37 -21.17 -22.19 8.97
N GLU A 38 -20.20 -22.54 9.82
CA GLU A 38 -19.33 -21.61 10.56
C GLU A 38 -18.29 -20.85 9.69
N SER A 39 -18.19 -21.13 8.39
CA SER A 39 -17.37 -20.34 7.44
C SER A 39 -17.84 -20.58 6.00
N PHE A 40 -17.98 -19.53 5.19
CA PHE A 40 -18.28 -19.60 3.75
C PHE A 40 -17.08 -19.15 2.92
N GLU A 41 -16.84 -19.83 1.79
CA GLU A 41 -15.81 -19.49 0.80
C GLU A 41 -16.55 -19.18 -0.52
N THR A 42 -16.39 -17.95 -1.00
CA THR A 42 -16.89 -17.47 -2.28
C THR A 42 -15.86 -17.73 -3.35
N VAL A 43 -16.29 -18.28 -4.49
CA VAL A 43 -15.43 -18.42 -5.67
C VAL A 43 -16.19 -17.90 -6.90
N ALA A 44 -15.61 -16.94 -7.60
CA ALA A 44 -16.03 -16.52 -8.93
C ALA A 44 -14.88 -16.77 -9.90
N ARG A 45 -15.10 -17.67 -10.87
CA ARG A 45 -14.11 -17.95 -11.91
C ARG A 45 -14.69 -17.72 -13.31
N PHE A 46 -13.96 -16.97 -14.12
CA PHE A 46 -14.22 -16.74 -15.52
C PHE A 46 -13.01 -17.18 -16.32
N LEU A 47 -13.15 -18.27 -17.08
CA LEU A 47 -12.09 -18.82 -17.91
C LEU A 47 -12.60 -19.01 -19.33
N TYR A 48 -11.83 -18.56 -20.32
CA TYR A 48 -11.97 -19.04 -21.69
C TYR A 48 -10.60 -19.20 -22.35
N ASN A 49 -10.53 -20.09 -23.33
CA ASN A 49 -9.35 -20.33 -24.15
C ASN A 49 -9.79 -20.68 -25.57
N MET A 50 -9.33 -19.93 -26.58
CA MET A 50 -9.71 -20.08 -27.97
C MET A 50 -8.52 -19.88 -28.92
N GLU A 51 -8.39 -20.78 -29.90
CA GLU A 51 -7.32 -20.73 -30.92
C GLU A 51 -7.60 -19.72 -32.05
N GLU A 52 -8.86 -19.30 -32.26
CA GLU A 52 -9.27 -18.32 -33.28
C GLU A 52 -9.91 -17.08 -32.61
N GLU A 53 -9.69 -15.90 -33.21
CA GLU A 53 -10.31 -14.63 -32.77
C GLU A 53 -11.83 -14.73 -32.82
N VAL A 54 -12.48 -14.57 -31.66
CA VAL A 54 -13.94 -14.50 -31.54
C VAL A 54 -14.38 -13.29 -30.73
N ALA A 55 -15.61 -12.85 -30.97
CA ALA A 55 -16.29 -11.89 -30.11
C ALA A 55 -17.22 -12.65 -29.15
N ILE A 56 -17.04 -12.44 -27.84
CA ILE A 56 -17.91 -12.97 -26.80
C ILE A 56 -18.86 -11.86 -26.36
N THR A 57 -20.15 -12.18 -26.32
CA THR A 57 -21.18 -11.30 -25.76
C THR A 57 -22.14 -12.17 -24.98
N ALA A 58 -22.19 -12.00 -23.66
CA ALA A 58 -23.05 -12.76 -22.76
C ALA A 58 -23.68 -11.84 -21.71
N TRP A 59 -24.87 -12.21 -21.23
CA TRP A 59 -25.53 -11.47 -20.17
C TRP A 59 -26.41 -12.38 -19.31
N VAL A 60 -26.58 -11.98 -18.05
CA VAL A 60 -27.52 -12.59 -17.10
C VAL A 60 -28.31 -11.49 -16.43
N ASP A 61 -29.63 -11.70 -16.34
CA ASP A 61 -30.57 -10.85 -15.61
C ASP A 61 -31.40 -11.74 -14.68
N LYS A 62 -31.43 -11.40 -13.38
CA LYS A 62 -32.26 -12.05 -12.35
C LYS A 62 -33.02 -10.98 -11.60
N GLY A 63 -34.33 -11.19 -11.43
CA GLY A 63 -35.21 -10.20 -10.81
C GLY A 63 -35.57 -9.05 -11.75
N ASN A 64 -36.05 -7.93 -11.20
CA ASN A 64 -36.38 -6.73 -11.97
C ASN A 64 -35.18 -5.79 -12.02
N ILE A 65 -34.35 -5.92 -13.06
CA ILE A 65 -33.09 -5.18 -13.23
C ILE A 65 -33.26 -3.64 -13.25
N ASP A 66 -34.46 -3.13 -13.55
CA ASP A 66 -34.77 -1.69 -13.52
C ASP A 66 -34.71 -1.09 -12.09
N LEU A 67 -34.59 -1.94 -11.07
CA LEU A 67 -34.47 -1.54 -9.66
C LEU A 67 -33.02 -1.56 -9.14
N LEU A 68 -32.06 -2.02 -9.94
CA LEU A 68 -30.63 -1.92 -9.63
C LEU A 68 -30.24 -0.44 -9.46
N ASP A 69 -29.25 -0.18 -8.61
CA ASP A 69 -28.76 1.18 -8.40
C ASP A 69 -28.01 1.73 -9.64
N GLU A 70 -27.46 0.82 -10.46
CA GLU A 70 -26.90 1.12 -11.77
C GLU A 70 -27.56 0.28 -12.87
N GLU A 71 -27.90 0.92 -14.01
CA GLU A 71 -28.34 0.20 -15.20
C GLU A 71 -27.24 -0.71 -15.76
N PRO A 72 -27.55 -1.92 -16.27
CA PRO A 72 -26.56 -2.80 -16.87
C PRO A 72 -25.79 -2.20 -18.04
N LYS A 73 -24.45 -2.16 -17.89
CA LYS A 73 -23.53 -1.58 -18.87
C LYS A 73 -22.80 -2.65 -19.67
N TRP A 74 -22.64 -2.41 -20.96
CA TRP A 74 -21.73 -3.17 -21.80
C TRP A 74 -20.35 -2.53 -21.75
N VAL A 75 -19.38 -3.25 -21.21
CA VAL A 75 -17.98 -2.84 -21.11
C VAL A 75 -17.11 -3.91 -21.74
N GLU A 76 -15.95 -3.51 -22.24
CA GLU A 76 -14.94 -4.43 -22.74
C GLU A 76 -14.32 -5.18 -21.54
N GLY A 77 -14.81 -6.38 -21.26
CA GLY A 77 -14.55 -7.14 -20.04
C GLY A 77 -15.82 -7.73 -19.39
N LEU A 78 -15.81 -7.80 -18.06
CA LEU A 78 -16.92 -8.23 -17.21
C LEU A 78 -17.45 -7.05 -16.41
N TRP A 79 -18.76 -6.91 -16.37
CA TRP A 79 -19.48 -6.05 -15.44
C TRP A 79 -20.57 -6.85 -14.74
N SER A 80 -20.70 -6.69 -13.43
CA SER A 80 -21.86 -7.14 -12.67
C SER A 80 -22.40 -6.02 -11.77
N SER A 81 -23.66 -6.16 -11.36
CA SER A 81 -24.30 -5.37 -10.30
C SER A 81 -25.38 -6.19 -9.64
N GLN A 82 -25.53 -6.03 -8.32
CA GLN A 82 -26.59 -6.67 -7.56
C GLN A 82 -27.22 -5.73 -6.55
N LYS A 83 -28.41 -6.12 -6.11
CA LYS A 83 -29.15 -5.43 -5.05
C LYS A 83 -30.07 -6.39 -4.33
N ASP A 84 -30.02 -6.37 -3.00
CA ASP A 84 -30.97 -7.10 -2.18
C ASP A 84 -32.29 -6.34 -2.02
N VAL A 85 -33.40 -7.06 -2.21
CA VAL A 85 -34.76 -6.52 -2.08
C VAL A 85 -35.65 -7.45 -1.26
N GLU A 86 -36.77 -6.92 -0.77
CA GLU A 86 -37.78 -7.73 -0.08
C GLU A 86 -38.34 -8.80 -1.03
N GLY A 87 -37.91 -10.06 -0.85
CA GLY A 87 -38.31 -11.19 -1.69
C GLY A 87 -37.19 -11.84 -2.52
N GLY A 88 -35.94 -11.35 -2.44
CA GLY A 88 -34.76 -11.98 -3.04
C GLY A 88 -33.74 -10.97 -3.56
N THR A 89 -32.79 -11.44 -4.35
CA THR A 89 -31.71 -10.62 -4.93
C THR A 89 -31.97 -10.32 -6.40
N ILE A 90 -31.76 -9.07 -6.81
CA ILE A 90 -31.73 -8.61 -8.19
C ILE A 90 -30.27 -8.61 -8.65
N LEU A 91 -30.00 -9.13 -9.85
CA LEU A 91 -28.65 -9.25 -10.39
C LEU A 91 -28.66 -8.96 -11.89
N GLY A 92 -27.72 -8.14 -12.33
CA GLY A 92 -27.38 -7.94 -13.75
C GLY A 92 -25.90 -8.24 -13.96
N ALA A 93 -25.56 -9.01 -14.97
CA ALA A 93 -24.19 -9.23 -15.40
C ALA A 93 -24.07 -9.15 -16.92
N ARG A 94 -22.97 -8.58 -17.40
CA ARG A 94 -22.66 -8.37 -18.81
C ARG A 94 -21.20 -8.74 -19.06
N VAL A 95 -20.96 -9.51 -20.10
CA VAL A 95 -19.62 -9.81 -20.62
C VAL A 95 -19.60 -9.38 -22.07
N LEU A 96 -18.73 -8.45 -22.43
CA LEU A 96 -18.49 -8.07 -23.80
C LEU A 96 -17.00 -8.06 -24.06
N LEU A 97 -16.60 -8.72 -25.11
CA LEU A 97 -15.22 -9.08 -25.34
C LEU A 97 -15.03 -9.17 -26.87
N ARG A 98 -14.46 -8.12 -27.48
CA ARG A 98 -14.33 -7.88 -28.92
C ARG A 98 -12.87 -8.04 -29.37
N GLY A 99 -12.57 -9.10 -30.12
CA GLY A 99 -11.24 -9.28 -30.71
C GLY A 99 -10.18 -9.69 -29.68
N LEU A 100 -10.46 -10.77 -28.96
CA LEU A 100 -9.86 -11.12 -27.67
C LEU A 100 -8.44 -11.72 -27.65
N PRO A 101 -7.80 -11.74 -26.45
CA PRO A 101 -6.69 -12.63 -26.13
C PRO A 101 -7.06 -14.09 -26.36
N GLN A 102 -6.06 -14.92 -26.62
CA GLN A 102 -6.30 -16.36 -26.77
C GLN A 102 -6.83 -16.98 -25.48
N ALA A 103 -6.41 -16.49 -24.31
CA ALA A 103 -6.95 -16.93 -23.04
C ALA A 103 -7.11 -15.79 -22.01
N VAL A 104 -8.16 -15.91 -21.19
CA VAL A 104 -8.35 -15.12 -19.97
C VAL A 104 -8.77 -16.06 -18.88
N ASP A 105 -8.10 -15.98 -17.73
CA ASP A 105 -8.51 -16.62 -16.49
C ASP A 105 -8.63 -15.54 -15.42
N VAL A 106 -9.84 -15.33 -14.93
CA VAL A 106 -10.09 -14.51 -13.73
C VAL A 106 -10.61 -15.43 -12.66
N ASN A 107 -9.88 -15.57 -11.58
CA ASN A 107 -10.25 -16.36 -10.43
C ASN A 107 -10.25 -15.44 -9.20
N TYR A 108 -11.43 -15.22 -8.65
CA TYR A 108 -11.63 -14.48 -7.43
C TYR A 108 -12.15 -15.45 -6.37
N THR A 109 -11.49 -15.47 -5.22
CA THR A 109 -11.93 -16.20 -4.04
C THR A 109 -11.97 -15.25 -2.85
N SER A 110 -13.05 -15.24 -2.10
CA SER A 110 -13.16 -14.50 -0.85
C SER A 110 -13.65 -15.41 0.26
N LYS A 111 -13.02 -15.34 1.43
CA LYS A 111 -13.41 -16.10 2.60
C LYS A 111 -13.39 -15.18 3.82
N GLY A 112 -14.52 -14.52 4.06
CA GLY A 112 -14.58 -13.40 4.99
C GLY A 112 -13.59 -12.33 4.53
N ASP A 113 -12.67 -12.00 5.42
CA ASP A 113 -11.66 -10.96 5.27
C ASP A 113 -10.44 -11.35 4.41
N LYS A 114 -10.38 -12.61 3.94
CA LYS A 114 -9.36 -13.06 2.99
C LYS A 114 -9.85 -12.88 1.56
N ILE A 115 -9.04 -12.25 0.73
CA ILE A 115 -9.30 -11.91 -0.66
C ILE A 115 -8.16 -12.44 -1.50
N ASP A 116 -8.45 -13.39 -2.38
CA ASP A 116 -7.54 -13.90 -3.39
C ASP A 116 -8.08 -13.50 -4.77
N LEU A 117 -7.38 -12.62 -5.48
CA LEU A 117 -7.67 -12.24 -6.86
C LEU A 117 -6.53 -12.69 -7.75
N GLU A 118 -6.83 -13.46 -8.77
CA GLU A 118 -5.92 -13.86 -9.83
C GLU A 118 -6.55 -13.49 -11.18
N LEU A 119 -5.85 -12.66 -11.95
CA LEU A 119 -6.23 -12.25 -13.30
C LEU A 119 -5.07 -12.56 -14.23
N SER A 120 -5.30 -13.43 -15.20
CA SER A 120 -4.34 -13.82 -16.23
C SER A 120 -4.90 -13.54 -17.61
N LEU A 121 -4.12 -12.87 -18.45
CA LEU A 121 -4.37 -12.62 -19.86
C LEU A 121 -3.21 -13.24 -20.64
N GLU A 122 -3.50 -14.07 -21.65
CA GLU A 122 -2.47 -14.68 -22.52
C GLU A 122 -2.71 -14.35 -23.99
N ASP A 123 -1.62 -14.01 -24.69
CA ASP A 123 -1.56 -13.64 -26.11
C ASP A 123 -2.69 -12.68 -26.53
N PHE A 124 -2.70 -11.49 -25.91
CA PHE A 124 -3.71 -10.45 -26.18
C PHE A 124 -3.65 -9.91 -27.61
N ASN A 125 -4.32 -10.58 -28.55
CA ASN A 125 -4.16 -10.32 -29.98
C ASN A 125 -5.09 -9.20 -30.48
N TYR A 126 -4.59 -7.97 -30.50
CA TYR A 126 -5.38 -6.82 -30.87
C TYR A 126 -5.52 -6.61 -32.39
N ARG A 127 -6.77 -6.44 -32.86
CA ARG A 127 -7.11 -5.73 -34.12
C ARG A 127 -7.84 -4.42 -33.79
N ASP A 128 -7.11 -3.32 -33.58
CA ASP A 128 -7.56 -1.91 -33.67
C ASP A 128 -8.94 -1.49 -33.06
N THR A 129 -9.59 -2.24 -32.14
CA THR A 129 -10.93 -1.92 -31.56
C THR A 129 -11.13 -1.75 -30.03
N VAL A 130 -10.13 -1.89 -29.17
CA VAL A 130 -10.16 -2.16 -27.72
C VAL A 130 -8.88 -1.61 -27.10
N ASP A 131 -9.03 -0.52 -26.35
CA ASP A 131 -7.93 0.18 -25.70
C ASP A 131 -7.86 -0.14 -24.19
N TYR A 132 -8.81 -0.94 -23.67
CA TYR A 132 -8.93 -1.26 -22.25
C TYR A 132 -9.66 -2.59 -21.97
N VAL A 133 -9.45 -3.16 -20.79
CA VAL A 133 -10.24 -4.26 -20.21
C VAL A 133 -10.66 -3.88 -18.78
N ILE A 134 -11.92 -4.16 -18.42
CA ILE A 134 -12.43 -4.02 -17.06
C ILE A 134 -13.00 -5.32 -16.52
N PHE A 135 -12.61 -5.70 -15.31
CA PHE A 135 -13.29 -6.70 -14.50
C PHE A 135 -13.90 -5.99 -13.31
N ARG A 136 -15.23 -5.85 -13.28
CA ARG A 136 -15.97 -5.28 -12.15
C ARG A 136 -16.96 -6.31 -11.60
N GLU A 137 -16.79 -6.62 -10.33
CA GLU A 137 -17.62 -7.52 -9.53
C GLU A 137 -18.22 -6.71 -8.38
N GLU A 138 -19.55 -6.61 -8.33
CA GLU A 138 -20.27 -5.77 -7.35
C GLU A 138 -20.57 -6.49 -6.03
N GLY A 139 -19.58 -7.21 -5.50
CA GLY A 139 -19.65 -7.83 -4.18
C GLY A 139 -20.77 -8.85 -4.09
N ILE A 140 -20.95 -9.67 -5.14
CA ILE A 140 -22.04 -10.64 -5.22
C ILE A 140 -22.09 -11.51 -3.96
N ILE A 141 -20.91 -11.94 -3.47
CA ILE A 141 -20.72 -12.53 -2.14
C ILE A 141 -19.30 -12.20 -1.62
N GLY A 142 -19.02 -10.93 -1.30
CA GLY A 142 -17.72 -10.48 -0.79
C GLY A 142 -17.51 -8.98 -1.03
N PRO A 143 -16.27 -8.45 -0.90
CA PRO A 143 -15.97 -7.09 -1.34
C PRO A 143 -16.25 -6.92 -2.83
N ARG A 144 -16.58 -5.68 -3.19
CA ARG A 144 -16.56 -5.24 -4.58
C ARG A 144 -15.12 -5.20 -5.06
N VAL A 145 -14.89 -5.71 -6.26
CA VAL A 145 -13.56 -5.73 -6.88
C VAL A 145 -13.66 -5.12 -8.26
N THR A 146 -12.82 -4.14 -8.54
CA THR A 146 -12.65 -3.56 -9.87
C THR A 146 -11.18 -3.63 -10.27
N ALA A 147 -10.87 -4.35 -11.34
CA ALA A 147 -9.58 -4.28 -12.02
C ALA A 147 -9.80 -3.65 -13.40
N PHE A 148 -9.07 -2.59 -13.70
CA PHE A 148 -9.14 -1.85 -14.96
C PHE A 148 -7.74 -1.70 -15.54
N ILE A 149 -7.57 -2.08 -16.80
CA ILE A 149 -6.28 -2.10 -17.50
C ILE A 149 -6.46 -1.38 -18.82
N GLU A 150 -5.61 -0.39 -19.10
CA GLU A 150 -5.59 0.39 -20.34
C GLU A 150 -4.29 0.18 -21.14
N GLU A 151 -4.29 0.66 -22.39
CA GLU A 151 -3.16 0.65 -23.32
C GLU A 151 -2.53 -0.74 -23.51
N ILE A 152 -3.38 -1.75 -23.60
CA ILE A 152 -2.98 -3.16 -23.70
C ILE A 152 -2.26 -3.42 -25.05
N PRO A 153 -0.97 -3.78 -25.05
CA PRO A 153 -0.24 -4.06 -26.29
C PRO A 153 -0.65 -5.40 -26.92
N VAL A 154 -0.41 -5.53 -28.23
CA VAL A 154 -0.66 -6.76 -28.99
C VAL A 154 0.26 -7.88 -28.49
N GLY A 155 -0.29 -9.06 -28.24
CA GLY A 155 0.41 -10.25 -27.76
C GLY A 155 0.80 -10.21 -26.29
N LEU A 156 0.11 -9.40 -25.46
CA LEU A 156 0.41 -9.29 -24.03
C LEU A 156 0.12 -10.58 -23.29
N ASP A 157 1.10 -11.03 -22.52
CA ASP A 157 0.92 -11.93 -21.39
C ASP A 157 0.99 -11.10 -20.10
N LEU A 158 -0.08 -11.13 -19.29
CA LEU A 158 -0.20 -10.39 -18.03
C LEU A 158 -0.77 -11.31 -16.95
N GLU A 159 -0.12 -11.31 -15.79
CA GLU A 159 -0.60 -11.96 -14.58
C GLU A 159 -0.64 -10.95 -13.43
N LEU A 160 -1.81 -10.74 -12.85
CA LEU A 160 -2.06 -9.93 -11.66
C LEU A 160 -2.58 -10.85 -10.56
N LYS A 161 -1.88 -10.88 -9.43
CA LYS A 161 -2.23 -11.66 -8.24
C LYS A 161 -2.28 -10.75 -7.02
N ALA A 162 -3.44 -10.65 -6.38
CA ALA A 162 -3.59 -9.99 -5.09
C ALA A 162 -4.00 -11.04 -4.04
N ASP A 163 -3.20 -11.21 -2.99
CA ASP A 163 -3.55 -11.97 -1.78
C ASP A 163 -3.60 -10.99 -0.62
N LEU A 164 -4.80 -10.64 -0.19
CA LEU A 164 -5.05 -9.62 0.83
C LEU A 164 -5.85 -10.24 1.97
N ILE A 165 -5.46 -9.91 3.19
CA ILE A 165 -6.11 -10.33 4.42
C ILE A 165 -6.40 -9.05 5.22
N VAL A 166 -7.68 -8.77 5.47
CA VAL A 166 -8.15 -7.56 6.17
C VAL A 166 -8.86 -7.95 7.46
N ASN A 167 -8.15 -8.30 8.53
CA ASN A 167 -8.85 -8.76 9.75
C ASN A 167 -9.22 -7.60 10.66
N GLY A 168 -10.52 -7.48 10.96
CA GLY A 168 -11.03 -6.58 12.00
C GLY A 168 -11.41 -7.32 13.28
N THR A 169 -10.87 -6.87 14.41
CA THR A 169 -11.42 -7.14 15.74
C THR A 169 -12.01 -5.85 16.32
N VAL A 170 -12.70 -5.94 17.46
CA VAL A 170 -13.29 -4.76 18.12
C VAL A 170 -12.24 -3.70 18.47
N ASP A 171 -10.98 -4.11 18.70
CA ASP A 171 -9.93 -3.24 19.22
C ASP A 171 -8.74 -3.08 18.26
N ASN A 172 -8.72 -3.75 17.10
CA ASN A 172 -7.58 -3.76 16.18
C ASN A 172 -8.03 -4.15 14.76
N LEU A 173 -7.62 -3.36 13.77
CA LEU A 173 -7.80 -3.62 12.35
C LEU A 173 -6.43 -3.81 11.69
N THR A 174 -6.29 -4.94 11.01
CA THR A 174 -5.03 -5.35 10.38
C THR A 174 -5.19 -5.49 8.87
N LEU A 175 -4.19 -5.04 8.12
CA LEU A 175 -4.05 -5.29 6.69
C LEU A 175 -2.73 -6.01 6.45
N LYS A 176 -2.81 -7.23 5.92
CA LYS A 176 -1.65 -7.96 5.45
C LYS A 176 -1.89 -8.43 4.03
N GLY A 177 -0.95 -8.20 3.13
CA GLY A 177 -1.04 -8.84 1.83
C GLY A 177 0.00 -8.40 0.82
N ASP A 178 -0.06 -9.10 -0.32
CA ASP A 178 0.86 -8.96 -1.42
C ASP A 178 0.09 -8.77 -2.73
N LEU A 179 0.45 -7.74 -3.48
CA LEU A 179 0.02 -7.53 -4.86
C LEU A 179 1.22 -7.78 -5.77
N ASN A 180 1.16 -8.86 -6.55
CA ASN A 180 2.17 -9.25 -7.52
C ASN A 180 1.64 -9.03 -8.93
N LEU A 181 2.41 -8.35 -9.77
CA LEU A 181 2.07 -8.12 -11.17
C LEU A 181 3.26 -8.53 -12.04
N THR A 182 3.02 -9.31 -13.08
CA THR A 182 4.04 -9.71 -14.04
C THR A 182 3.53 -9.62 -15.45
N THR A 183 4.40 -9.23 -16.37
CA THR A 183 4.07 -9.13 -17.78
C THR A 183 5.29 -9.28 -18.67
N ASP A 184 5.11 -9.76 -19.89
CA ASP A 184 6.17 -9.89 -20.88
C ASP A 184 6.49 -8.58 -21.62
N GLN A 185 5.59 -7.60 -21.59
CA GLN A 185 5.77 -6.27 -22.20
C GLN A 185 5.07 -5.16 -21.39
N PRO A 186 5.55 -3.91 -21.45
CA PRO A 186 4.92 -2.81 -20.69
C PRO A 186 3.44 -2.62 -21.04
N VAL A 187 2.60 -2.50 -20.01
CA VAL A 187 1.15 -2.29 -20.12
C VAL A 187 0.68 -1.31 -19.04
N GLY A 188 -0.45 -0.66 -19.26
CA GLY A 188 -1.11 0.18 -18.27
C GLY A 188 -1.38 1.58 -18.78
N PRO A 189 -2.22 2.38 -18.09
CA PRO A 189 -2.50 2.28 -16.65
C PRO A 189 -3.24 1.04 -16.14
N ILE A 190 -2.88 0.57 -14.95
CA ILE A 190 -3.60 -0.46 -14.18
C ILE A 190 -4.19 0.18 -12.94
N TYR A 191 -5.48 -0.04 -12.72
CA TYR A 191 -6.20 0.39 -11.52
C TYR A 191 -6.88 -0.81 -10.87
N LEU A 192 -6.63 -1.01 -9.58
CA LEU A 192 -7.27 -2.04 -8.77
C LEU A 192 -7.98 -1.35 -7.60
N VAL A 193 -9.26 -1.66 -7.42
CA VAL A 193 -10.08 -1.20 -6.30
C VAL A 193 -10.72 -2.41 -5.65
N ILE A 194 -10.57 -2.52 -4.34
CA ILE A 194 -11.19 -3.57 -3.53
C ILE A 194 -11.88 -2.86 -2.37
N GLU A 195 -13.20 -2.96 -2.27
CA GLU A 195 -13.97 -2.23 -1.27
C GLU A 195 -15.13 -3.04 -0.68
N GLN A 196 -15.37 -2.87 0.60
CA GLN A 196 -16.52 -3.40 1.32
C GLN A 196 -17.01 -2.31 2.26
N LEU A 197 -18.06 -1.59 1.85
CA LEU A 197 -18.50 -0.37 2.54
C LEU A 197 -19.66 -0.59 3.52
N GLU A 198 -20.35 -1.73 3.44
CA GLU A 198 -21.59 -2.02 4.18
C GLU A 198 -21.38 -3.04 5.34
N ASP A 199 -20.14 -3.22 5.80
CA ASP A 199 -19.79 -4.12 6.91
C ASP A 199 -19.55 -3.37 8.23
N ASP A 200 -19.46 -4.11 9.34
CA ASP A 200 -19.10 -3.60 10.66
C ASP A 200 -17.68 -2.98 10.64
N ASN A 201 -16.78 -3.54 9.82
CA ASN A 201 -15.44 -3.00 9.58
C ASN A 201 -15.27 -2.67 8.08
N PRO A 202 -15.72 -1.48 7.62
CA PRO A 202 -15.64 -1.15 6.21
C PRO A 202 -14.18 -0.99 5.77
N TYR A 203 -13.88 -1.27 4.50
CA TYR A 203 -12.55 -1.02 3.94
C TYR A 203 -12.60 -0.67 2.46
N ARG A 204 -11.58 0.05 2.00
CA ARG A 204 -11.33 0.38 0.60
C ARG A 204 -9.83 0.46 0.35
N ILE A 205 -9.35 -0.34 -0.59
CA ILE A 205 -7.96 -0.40 -1.01
C ILE A 205 -7.94 -0.05 -2.50
N GLU A 206 -7.20 1.00 -2.86
CA GLU A 206 -7.02 1.43 -4.23
C GLU A 206 -5.55 1.47 -4.60
N VAL A 207 -5.21 0.87 -5.74
CA VAL A 207 -3.88 0.87 -6.31
C VAL A 207 -3.96 1.37 -7.73
N ALA A 208 -3.14 2.36 -8.08
CA ALA A 208 -2.93 2.79 -9.46
C ALA A 208 -1.45 2.69 -9.84
N ILE A 209 -1.19 2.01 -10.96
CA ILE A 209 0.12 1.84 -11.55
C ILE A 209 0.03 2.35 -12.99
N PRO A 210 0.48 3.59 -13.28
CA PRO A 210 0.34 4.20 -14.61
C PRO A 210 1.02 3.40 -15.72
N LYS A 211 2.11 2.70 -15.39
CA LYS A 211 2.84 1.86 -16.34
C LYS A 211 3.53 0.72 -15.61
N LEU A 212 3.10 -0.49 -15.89
CA LEU A 212 3.59 -1.68 -15.22
C LEU A 212 4.96 -2.11 -15.82
N PRO A 213 6.00 -2.31 -14.98
CA PRO A 213 7.24 -2.97 -15.41
C PRO A 213 7.01 -4.47 -15.67
N SER A 214 8.00 -5.20 -16.20
CA SER A 214 7.80 -6.65 -16.43
C SER A 214 7.50 -7.44 -15.16
N SER A 215 7.93 -6.97 -13.98
CA SER A 215 7.59 -7.58 -12.71
C SER A 215 7.62 -6.56 -11.58
N MET A 216 6.58 -6.57 -10.76
CA MET A 216 6.42 -5.73 -9.59
C MET A 216 5.73 -6.52 -8.46
N ALA A 217 6.11 -6.25 -7.22
CA ALA A 217 5.37 -6.68 -6.05
C ALA A 217 5.24 -5.54 -5.03
N ILE A 218 4.05 -5.39 -4.46
CA ILE A 218 3.77 -4.51 -3.32
C ILE A 218 3.42 -5.42 -2.15
N GLY A 219 4.17 -5.35 -1.06
CA GLY A 219 3.91 -6.07 0.18
C GLY A 219 3.55 -5.10 1.29
N MET A 220 2.51 -5.43 2.05
CA MET A 220 1.95 -4.60 3.11
C MET A 220 1.69 -5.46 4.36
N ASP A 221 2.09 -4.97 5.52
CA ASP A 221 1.74 -5.55 6.83
C ASP A 221 1.51 -4.39 7.81
N ILE A 222 0.24 -4.10 8.10
CA ILE A 222 -0.17 -2.98 8.92
C ILE A 222 -1.05 -3.49 10.06
N HIS A 223 -0.64 -3.21 11.29
CA HIS A 223 -1.37 -3.49 12.53
C HIS A 223 -0.88 -2.54 13.64
N ASP A 224 -1.49 -2.62 14.83
CA ASP A 224 -1.31 -1.68 15.96
C ASP A 224 0.09 -1.07 16.14
N ASP A 225 1.13 -1.90 16.11
CA ASP A 225 2.54 -1.56 16.37
C ASP A 225 3.46 -1.81 15.16
N LEU A 226 2.91 -2.08 13.97
CA LEU A 226 3.69 -2.27 12.73
C LEU A 226 3.03 -1.58 11.53
N LEU A 227 3.82 -0.80 10.82
CA LEU A 227 3.60 -0.41 9.44
C LEU A 227 4.78 -0.91 8.62
N GLU A 228 4.60 -1.96 7.83
CA GLU A 228 5.58 -2.42 6.85
C GLU A 228 5.03 -2.26 5.44
N PHE A 229 5.73 -1.48 4.63
CA PHE A 229 5.38 -1.19 3.25
C PHE A 229 6.59 -1.40 2.34
N ASN A 230 6.50 -2.38 1.46
CA ASN A 230 7.58 -2.76 0.56
C ASN A 230 7.12 -2.72 -0.89
N ILE A 231 7.93 -2.16 -1.77
CA ILE A 231 7.78 -2.30 -3.22
C ILE A 231 9.05 -2.91 -3.77
N THR A 232 8.90 -3.95 -4.58
CA THR A 232 9.99 -4.51 -5.38
C THR A 232 9.63 -4.50 -6.86
N ALA A 233 10.60 -4.21 -7.72
CA ALA A 233 10.42 -4.12 -9.15
C ALA A 233 11.70 -4.56 -9.87
N ASN A 234 11.55 -5.20 -11.03
CA ASN A 234 12.71 -5.65 -11.81
C ASN A 234 13.36 -4.54 -12.65
N MET A 235 12.67 -3.41 -12.81
CA MET A 235 13.12 -2.22 -13.51
C MET A 235 12.49 -0.98 -12.86
N PRO A 236 12.94 0.24 -13.22
CA PRO A 236 12.34 1.43 -12.66
C PRO A 236 10.84 1.57 -12.95
N ILE A 237 10.11 2.15 -11.99
CA ILE A 237 8.70 2.48 -12.09
C ILE A 237 8.53 3.99 -11.98
N ASP A 238 7.78 4.55 -12.92
CA ASP A 238 7.47 5.98 -13.00
C ASP A 238 6.75 6.45 -11.72
N GLU A 239 5.67 5.75 -11.35
CA GLU A 239 4.77 6.14 -10.29
C GLU A 239 3.98 4.94 -9.74
N VAL A 240 3.70 4.96 -8.45
CA VAL A 240 2.73 4.07 -7.77
C VAL A 240 1.90 4.93 -6.82
N VAL A 241 0.59 4.79 -6.95
CA VAL A 241 -0.39 5.48 -6.09
C VAL A 241 -1.18 4.42 -5.32
N LEU A 242 -1.29 4.59 -4.02
CA LEU A 242 -2.02 3.71 -3.12
C LEU A 242 -2.86 4.53 -2.16
N GLU A 243 -4.12 4.17 -1.99
CA GLU A 243 -5.01 4.66 -0.94
C GLU A 243 -5.59 3.46 -0.19
N ILE A 244 -5.54 3.49 1.13
CA ILE A 244 -6.08 2.46 2.02
C ILE A 244 -6.92 3.17 3.07
N GLU A 245 -8.17 2.78 3.16
CA GLU A 245 -9.11 3.22 4.19
C GLU A 245 -9.63 1.97 4.87
N LEU A 246 -9.44 1.83 6.18
CA LEU A 246 -9.89 0.68 6.97
C LEU A 246 -10.67 1.18 8.18
N GLY A 247 -11.81 0.56 8.49
CA GLY A 247 -12.64 0.90 9.65
C GLY A 247 -13.31 2.26 9.52
N ASP A 248 -13.60 2.90 10.65
CA ASP A 248 -14.08 4.28 10.65
C ASP A 248 -12.92 5.24 10.42
N SER A 249 -12.73 5.65 9.16
CA SER A 249 -11.72 6.65 8.80
C SER A 249 -12.25 8.09 8.80
N ALA A 250 -13.48 8.31 9.28
CA ALA A 250 -14.07 9.65 9.31
C ALA A 250 -13.29 10.56 10.27
N GLY A 251 -12.62 11.56 9.70
CA GLY A 251 -11.84 12.54 10.48
C GLY A 251 -10.35 12.23 10.55
N LEU A 252 -9.89 11.11 9.99
CA LEU A 252 -8.48 10.85 9.75
C LEU A 252 -7.97 11.71 8.56
N GLU A 253 -6.78 12.29 8.69
CA GLU A 253 -6.24 13.29 7.76
C GLU A 253 -4.93 12.85 7.07
N SER A 254 -4.97 11.73 6.33
CA SER A 254 -3.85 11.35 5.44
C SER A 254 -3.78 12.26 4.19
N LYS A 255 -2.55 12.57 3.74
CA LYS A 255 -2.28 13.55 2.68
C LYS A 255 -1.63 12.90 1.45
N TRP A 256 -1.96 13.40 0.26
CA TRP A 256 -1.23 13.10 -0.97
C TRP A 256 0.08 13.90 -1.00
N VAL A 257 1.19 13.21 -0.73
CA VAL A 257 2.56 13.75 -0.66
C VAL A 257 3.53 12.79 -1.33
N GLU A 258 4.68 13.26 -1.82
CA GLU A 258 5.74 12.37 -2.30
C GLU A 258 6.28 11.53 -1.12
N GLY A 259 5.81 10.28 -1.01
CA GLY A 259 6.10 9.38 0.09
C GLY A 259 4.86 8.67 0.63
N ILE A 260 4.78 8.51 1.95
CA ILE A 260 3.73 7.79 2.68
C ILE A 260 3.15 8.72 3.75
N SER A 261 1.82 8.81 3.79
CA SER A 261 1.08 9.46 4.86
C SER A 261 0.11 8.46 5.47
N LEU A 262 0.08 8.34 6.79
CA LEU A 262 -0.83 7.48 7.52
C LEU A 262 -1.37 8.21 8.75
N ASP A 263 -2.65 8.02 9.01
CA ASP A 263 -3.31 8.46 10.23
C ASP A 263 -4.17 7.32 10.76
N MET A 264 -4.12 7.10 12.07
CA MET A 264 -4.85 6.04 12.76
C MET A 264 -5.71 6.62 13.88
N SER A 265 -6.74 5.89 14.28
CA SER A 265 -7.57 6.22 15.44
C SER A 265 -7.32 5.22 16.56
N ASP A 266 -7.65 5.64 17.79
CA ASP A 266 -7.65 4.78 18.98
C ASP A 266 -8.58 3.54 18.84
N GLU A 267 -9.58 3.62 17.94
CA GLU A 267 -10.56 2.55 17.67
C GLU A 267 -10.10 1.63 16.52
N GLY A 268 -8.88 1.81 16.00
CA GLY A 268 -8.28 0.98 14.94
C GLY A 268 -8.64 1.39 13.50
N GLY A 269 -9.47 2.42 13.32
CA GLY A 269 -9.67 3.05 12.00
C GLY A 269 -8.35 3.61 11.45
N MET A 270 -8.16 3.52 10.13
CA MET A 270 -6.91 3.85 9.46
C MET A 270 -7.17 4.51 8.10
N SER A 271 -6.39 5.54 7.79
CA SER A 271 -6.30 6.17 6.48
C SER A 271 -4.83 6.27 6.07
N MET A 272 -4.47 5.66 4.95
CA MET A 272 -3.10 5.68 4.42
C MET A 272 -3.12 6.07 2.94
N LYS A 273 -2.18 6.94 2.56
CA LYS A 273 -1.92 7.35 1.18
C LYS A 273 -0.43 7.19 0.89
N ALA A 274 -0.09 6.52 -0.19
CA ALA A 274 1.28 6.47 -0.69
C ALA A 274 1.33 6.97 -2.14
N TYR A 275 2.23 7.91 -2.41
CA TYR A 275 2.53 8.41 -3.75
C TYR A 275 4.04 8.37 -3.94
N LEU A 276 4.49 7.37 -4.68
CA LEU A 276 5.91 7.05 -4.84
C LEU A 276 6.30 7.14 -6.31
N ARG A 277 7.48 7.68 -6.59
CA ARG A 277 8.05 7.81 -7.95
C ARG A 277 9.49 7.37 -7.97
N GLY A 278 10.03 7.06 -9.14
CA GLY A 278 11.44 6.71 -9.31
C GLY A 278 11.85 5.42 -8.59
N ILE A 279 10.90 4.49 -8.39
CA ILE A 279 11.08 3.25 -7.64
C ILE A 279 11.98 2.31 -8.46
N SER A 280 13.13 1.86 -7.97
CA SER A 280 13.93 0.83 -8.66
C SER A 280 15.09 0.31 -7.82
N PRO A 281 15.33 -1.00 -7.61
CA PRO A 281 14.38 -2.10 -7.62
C PRO A 281 13.60 -2.22 -6.31
N LYS A 282 13.98 -1.52 -5.24
CA LYS A 282 13.38 -1.75 -3.94
C LYS A 282 13.20 -0.48 -3.13
N ILE A 283 11.99 -0.33 -2.58
CA ILE A 283 11.69 0.56 -1.47
C ILE A 283 11.14 -0.30 -0.34
N GLY A 284 11.64 -0.09 0.87
CA GLY A 284 11.06 -0.62 2.08
C GLY A 284 10.96 0.49 3.11
N VAL A 285 9.76 0.70 3.64
CA VAL A 285 9.52 1.54 4.82
C VAL A 285 8.96 0.63 5.89
N LYS A 286 9.59 0.65 7.06
CA LYS A 286 9.12 -0.11 8.20
C LYS A 286 9.11 0.79 9.43
N ILE A 287 7.94 0.98 9.99
CA ILE A 287 7.75 1.65 11.27
C ILE A 287 7.22 0.63 12.24
N TRP A 288 7.82 0.52 13.41
CA TRP A 288 7.29 -0.37 14.42
C TRP A 288 7.67 0.09 15.82
N ASP A 289 6.85 -0.32 16.78
CA ASP A 289 7.01 0.00 18.19
C ASP A 289 6.93 -1.29 19.02
N PRO A 290 8.02 -2.06 19.13
CA PRO A 290 8.01 -3.25 19.97
C PRO A 290 7.79 -2.84 21.42
N VAL A 291 6.93 -3.59 22.10
CA VAL A 291 6.73 -3.47 23.54
C VAL A 291 8.07 -3.49 24.27
N ASP A 292 8.31 -2.50 25.12
CA ASP A 292 9.52 -2.28 25.92
C ASP A 292 10.81 -1.95 25.12
N GLU A 293 10.73 -1.63 23.82
CA GLU A 293 11.89 -1.18 23.02
C GLU A 293 11.74 0.29 22.56
N GLY A 294 10.59 0.65 22.02
CA GLY A 294 10.28 1.99 21.54
C GLY A 294 10.24 2.16 20.02
N ALA A 295 9.90 3.36 19.56
CA ALA A 295 9.62 3.63 18.15
C ALA A 295 10.86 3.51 17.25
N LYS A 296 10.70 2.77 16.16
CA LYS A 296 11.72 2.64 15.11
C LYS A 296 11.17 2.91 13.72
N VAL A 297 11.95 3.61 12.91
CA VAL A 297 11.68 3.93 11.50
C VAL A 297 12.88 3.49 10.65
N ASP A 298 12.67 2.48 9.82
CA ASP A 298 13.64 2.03 8.83
C ASP A 298 13.19 2.41 7.42
N VAL A 299 14.14 2.90 6.63
CA VAL A 299 13.97 3.19 5.21
C VAL A 299 15.09 2.53 4.42
N LEU A 300 14.71 1.64 3.51
CA LEU A 300 15.60 0.96 2.57
C LEU A 300 15.26 1.40 1.15
N LEU A 301 16.24 1.95 0.46
CA LEU A 301 16.19 2.31 -0.95
C LEU A 301 17.35 1.59 -1.63
N GLU A 302 17.09 0.74 -2.60
CA GLU A 302 18.12 0.15 -3.46
C GLU A 302 17.90 0.69 -4.86
N ASN A 303 18.95 1.05 -5.61
CA ASN A 303 19.03 1.72 -6.93
C ASN A 303 18.01 2.83 -7.22
N PHE A 304 17.53 3.49 -6.16
CA PHE A 304 16.39 4.37 -6.20
C PHE A 304 16.64 5.62 -7.06
N ASN A 305 15.56 6.19 -7.59
CA ASN A 305 15.55 7.40 -8.39
C ASN A 305 16.31 7.28 -9.73
N ASN A 306 16.17 6.12 -10.38
CA ASN A 306 16.89 5.80 -11.63
C ASN A 306 16.02 5.97 -12.90
N ASP A 307 14.90 6.68 -12.81
CA ASP A 307 14.03 7.00 -13.96
C ASP A 307 13.33 8.36 -13.79
N SER A 308 12.60 8.80 -14.81
CA SER A 308 11.98 10.12 -14.89
C SER A 308 10.44 10.05 -14.83
N PRO A 309 9.77 10.90 -14.03
CA PRO A 309 10.35 11.95 -13.21
C PRO A 309 10.94 11.43 -11.91
N ALA A 310 12.12 11.97 -11.57
CA ALA A 310 12.77 11.70 -10.30
C ALA A 310 11.89 12.16 -9.12
N MET A 311 11.99 11.45 -8.00
CA MET A 311 11.46 11.89 -6.73
C MET A 311 12.41 12.94 -6.14
N GLU A 312 11.87 14.09 -5.74
CA GLU A 312 12.68 15.18 -5.16
C GLU A 312 12.76 15.05 -3.63
N MET A 313 11.73 14.47 -3.03
CA MET A 313 11.58 14.33 -1.58
C MET A 313 10.91 13.00 -1.26
N LEU A 314 11.35 12.32 -0.20
CA LEU A 314 10.62 11.23 0.42
C LEU A 314 10.09 11.69 1.79
N LEU A 315 8.77 11.76 1.94
CA LEU A 315 8.09 12.12 3.18
C LEU A 315 7.40 10.88 3.79
N ILE A 316 7.60 10.64 5.07
CA ILE A 316 6.88 9.66 5.87
C ILE A 316 6.19 10.46 6.98
N ASP A 317 4.87 10.60 6.91
CA ASP A 317 4.02 11.39 7.82
C ASP A 317 2.98 10.45 8.46
N VAL A 318 3.32 9.90 9.62
CA VAL A 318 2.55 8.89 10.35
C VAL A 318 2.07 9.49 11.65
N ASN A 319 0.76 9.52 11.87
CA ASN A 319 0.14 10.14 13.05
C ASN A 319 -0.68 9.09 13.80
N ASN A 320 -0.72 9.24 15.13
CA ASN A 320 -1.52 8.40 16.04
C ASN A 320 -1.25 6.88 15.91
N PHE A 321 -0.02 6.51 15.53
CA PHE A 321 0.40 5.11 15.42
C PHE A 321 1.00 4.67 16.76
N ALA A 322 0.35 3.74 17.46
CA ALA A 322 0.77 3.30 18.80
C ALA A 322 1.05 4.47 19.80
N ASN A 323 0.17 5.50 19.81
CA ASN A 323 0.35 6.75 20.59
C ASN A 323 1.58 7.59 20.17
N LYS A 324 2.05 7.41 18.94
CA LYS A 324 3.19 8.15 18.39
C LYS A 324 2.86 8.85 17.10
N SER A 325 3.57 9.95 16.88
CA SER A 325 3.62 10.67 15.62
C SER A 325 5.05 10.70 15.10
N ILE A 326 5.22 10.35 13.84
CA ILE A 326 6.50 10.22 13.15
C ILE A 326 6.44 11.04 11.87
N LEU A 327 7.38 11.96 11.73
CA LEU A 327 7.57 12.76 10.53
C LEU A 327 9.02 12.65 10.09
N MET A 328 9.29 11.88 9.04
CA MET A 328 10.61 11.79 8.42
C MET A 328 10.57 12.36 7.01
N ARG A 329 11.50 13.24 6.67
CA ARG A 329 11.62 13.87 5.36
C ARG A 329 13.05 13.80 4.88
N ILE A 330 13.26 13.32 3.66
CA ILE A 330 14.54 13.34 2.98
C ILE A 330 14.39 14.15 1.70
N ASP A 331 15.19 15.22 1.58
CA ASP A 331 15.10 16.19 0.48
C ASP A 331 16.30 16.07 -0.47
N GLU A 332 16.11 16.56 -1.70
CA GLU A 332 17.11 16.59 -2.80
C GLU A 332 17.73 15.21 -3.05
N LEU A 333 16.85 14.22 -3.28
CA LEU A 333 17.27 12.84 -3.51
C LEU A 333 18.07 12.74 -4.83
N PRO A 334 19.31 12.20 -4.80
CA PRO A 334 20.11 12.07 -6.00
C PRO A 334 19.52 11.02 -6.95
N GLU A 335 19.90 11.05 -8.23
CA GLU A 335 19.56 9.97 -9.15
C GLU A 335 20.35 8.70 -8.83
N ASN A 336 19.75 7.52 -9.01
CA ASN A 336 20.38 6.19 -8.93
C ASN A 336 21.28 6.02 -7.69
N PHE A 337 20.68 5.89 -6.52
CA PHE A 337 21.40 5.75 -5.24
C PHE A 337 20.83 4.62 -4.38
N ASP A 338 21.67 4.14 -3.47
CA ASP A 338 21.26 3.21 -2.42
C ASP A 338 21.26 3.95 -1.09
N MET A 339 20.31 3.62 -0.21
CA MET A 339 20.24 4.15 1.14
C MET A 339 19.65 3.10 2.09
N ASN A 340 20.22 3.02 3.28
CA ASN A 340 19.65 2.37 4.44
C ASN A 340 19.70 3.36 5.60
N ALA A 341 18.54 3.75 6.09
CA ALA A 341 18.38 4.63 7.24
C ALA A 341 17.57 3.93 8.34
N SER A 342 17.98 4.11 9.58
CA SER A 342 17.31 3.61 10.78
C SER A 342 17.31 4.72 11.81
N ILE A 343 16.14 5.09 12.30
CA ILE A 343 15.97 6.08 13.37
C ILE A 343 15.14 5.44 14.47
N PHE A 344 15.63 5.55 15.69
CA PHE A 344 15.07 4.89 16.85
C PHE A 344 15.00 5.87 18.03
N LEU A 345 13.89 5.83 18.74
CA LEU A 345 13.66 6.49 20.02
C LEU A 345 13.15 5.45 21.01
N ASP A 346 13.97 5.12 22.02
CA ASP A 346 13.54 4.35 23.18
C ASP A 346 12.68 5.25 24.07
N ASP A 347 11.49 4.77 24.41
CA ASP A 347 10.52 5.42 25.28
C ASP A 347 10.02 4.51 26.40
N GLN A 348 10.85 3.58 26.88
CA GLN A 348 10.54 2.73 28.03
C GLN A 348 9.86 3.48 29.20
N ASP A 349 8.68 3.01 29.59
CA ASP A 349 7.81 3.63 30.61
C ASP A 349 8.07 3.08 32.03
N TYR A 350 9.33 3.08 32.47
CA TYR A 350 9.66 2.81 33.88
C TYR A 350 10.54 3.89 34.51
N GLU A 351 10.44 4.00 35.83
CA GLU A 351 11.18 4.97 36.64
C GLU A 351 12.70 4.82 36.39
N ASP A 352 13.35 5.92 36.01
CA ASP A 352 14.78 6.00 35.64
C ASP A 352 15.19 5.32 34.32
N ALA A 353 14.24 4.99 33.43
CA ALA A 353 14.58 4.49 32.10
C ALA A 353 15.40 5.54 31.31
N PRO A 354 16.55 5.14 30.71
CA PRO A 354 17.30 6.07 29.87
C PRO A 354 16.57 6.29 28.55
N ILE A 355 16.59 7.51 28.05
CA ILE A 355 16.14 7.79 26.69
C ILE A 355 17.28 7.55 25.73
N VAL A 356 17.04 6.67 24.78
CA VAL A 356 18.03 6.30 23.76
C VAL A 356 17.55 6.79 22.40
N GLY A 357 18.35 7.64 21.76
CA GLY A 357 18.17 8.03 20.37
C GLY A 357 19.27 7.40 19.52
N ASN A 358 18.93 6.56 18.56
CA ASN A 358 19.89 6.05 17.57
C ASN A 358 19.47 6.50 16.17
N ILE A 359 20.39 7.13 15.45
CA ILE A 359 20.21 7.54 14.06
C ILE A 359 21.37 6.98 13.26
N THR A 360 21.06 6.10 12.33
CA THR A 360 22.03 5.55 11.38
C THR A 360 21.56 5.87 9.97
N VAL A 361 22.43 6.44 9.15
CA VAL A 361 22.22 6.60 7.71
C VAL A 361 23.45 6.11 6.97
N GLU A 362 23.25 5.22 6.02
CA GLU A 362 24.26 4.78 5.06
C GLU A 362 23.70 4.89 3.65
N SER A 363 24.36 5.67 2.80
CA SER A 363 24.06 5.85 1.39
C SER A 363 25.35 5.80 0.56
N ASN A 364 25.21 5.43 -0.70
CA ASN A 364 26.31 5.48 -1.67
C ASN A 364 26.55 6.88 -2.27
N LYS A 365 25.69 7.86 -1.93
CA LYS A 365 25.79 9.27 -2.33
C LYS A 365 25.40 10.19 -1.17
N ALA A 366 25.88 11.43 -1.19
CA ALA A 366 25.38 12.46 -0.28
C ALA A 366 23.93 12.82 -0.65
N LEU A 367 23.14 13.20 0.37
CA LEU A 367 21.74 13.58 0.25
C LEU A 367 21.57 15.07 0.61
N GLY A 368 20.48 15.71 0.17
CA GLY A 368 20.24 17.13 0.43
C GLY A 368 20.04 17.42 1.91
N SER A 369 18.97 16.89 2.49
CA SER A 369 18.77 16.97 3.94
C SER A 369 17.92 15.84 4.46
N ILE A 370 18.08 15.53 5.75
CA ILE A 370 17.12 14.73 6.51
C ILE A 370 16.55 15.57 7.65
N TYR A 371 15.24 15.47 7.82
CA TYR A 371 14.51 15.93 8.98
C TYR A 371 13.73 14.76 9.55
N THR A 372 13.81 14.55 10.86
CA THR A 372 13.00 13.52 11.53
C THR A 372 12.45 14.07 12.84
N LEU A 373 11.19 13.80 13.09
CA LEU A 373 10.50 14.07 14.34
C LEU A 373 9.80 12.79 14.77
N ILE A 374 10.01 12.37 16.01
CA ILE A 374 9.26 11.32 16.69
C ILE A 374 8.71 11.93 17.97
N GLU A 375 7.40 11.88 18.15
CA GLU A 375 6.69 12.33 19.34
C GLU A 375 5.91 11.15 19.91
N GLU A 376 6.02 10.94 21.23
CA GLU A 376 5.27 9.93 21.96
C GLU A 376 4.40 10.63 23.01
N ASP A 377 3.09 10.39 22.94
CA ASP A 377 2.10 11.18 23.67
C ASP A 377 1.94 10.74 25.15
N THR A 378 2.27 9.50 25.49
CA THR A 378 2.05 8.92 26.84
C THR A 378 3.07 9.42 27.86
N THR A 379 4.34 9.31 27.50
CA THR A 379 5.56 9.70 28.24
C THR A 379 5.93 11.16 27.98
N GLY A 380 5.49 11.75 26.86
CA GLY A 380 5.90 13.08 26.42
C GLY A 380 7.32 13.10 25.81
N ASN A 381 7.89 11.94 25.53
CA ASN A 381 9.21 11.83 24.92
C ASN A 381 9.17 12.32 23.47
N LYS A 382 10.22 13.05 23.07
CA LYS A 382 10.32 13.63 21.74
C LYS A 382 11.75 13.64 21.24
N LEU A 383 11.93 13.26 19.98
CA LEU A 383 13.19 13.40 19.24
C LEU A 383 12.94 14.23 17.99
N GLU A 384 13.73 15.28 17.80
CA GLU A 384 13.75 16.07 16.57
C GLU A 384 15.19 16.16 16.06
N LEU A 385 15.42 15.78 14.80
CA LEU A 385 16.69 15.82 14.12
C LEU A 385 16.56 16.63 12.82
N ALA A 386 17.51 17.52 12.56
CA ALA A 386 17.69 18.13 11.26
C ALA A 386 19.17 18.14 10.86
N VAL A 387 19.48 17.56 9.70
CA VAL A 387 20.83 17.52 9.12
C VAL A 387 20.75 18.00 7.67
N PRO A 388 21.08 19.27 7.42
CA PRO A 388 21.36 19.76 6.08
C PRO A 388 22.68 19.18 5.55
N ASP A 389 22.75 18.97 4.25
CA ASP A 389 23.89 18.40 3.52
C ASP A 389 24.30 17.03 4.11
N LEU A 390 23.37 16.08 4.11
CA LEU A 390 23.53 14.79 4.77
C LEU A 390 24.66 13.97 4.11
N PRO A 391 25.72 13.61 4.87
CA PRO A 391 26.82 12.79 4.35
C PRO A 391 26.38 11.38 3.95
N GLU A 392 27.20 10.73 3.11
CA GLU A 392 27.01 9.31 2.71
C GLU A 392 26.87 8.37 3.91
N LYS A 393 27.51 8.70 5.04
CA LYS A 393 27.41 7.92 6.28
C LYS A 393 27.31 8.84 7.46
N MET A 394 26.34 8.58 8.32
CA MET A 394 26.14 9.25 9.60
C MET A 394 25.69 8.21 10.63
N ASN A 395 26.27 8.27 11.82
CA ASN A 395 25.79 7.58 13.01
C ASN A 395 25.74 8.59 14.16
N LEU A 396 24.63 8.61 14.89
CA LEU A 396 24.44 9.41 16.08
C LEU A 396 23.73 8.54 17.13
N ASP A 397 24.48 8.17 18.15
CA ASP A 397 24.01 7.44 19.32
C ASP A 397 23.92 8.40 20.50
N ILE A 398 22.78 8.41 21.18
CA ILE A 398 22.55 9.26 22.34
C ILE A 398 21.84 8.44 23.40
N SER A 399 22.34 8.51 24.62
CA SER A 399 21.71 7.93 25.80
C SER A 399 21.65 8.99 26.89
N LEU A 400 20.45 9.29 27.36
CA LEU A 400 20.17 10.20 28.46
C LEU A 400 19.59 9.41 29.63
N GLY A 401 20.41 9.12 30.64
CA GLY A 401 19.98 8.55 31.92
C GLY A 401 20.72 9.22 33.08
N ASP A 402 21.28 8.42 34.00
CA ASP A 402 22.18 8.94 35.05
C ASP A 402 23.39 9.70 34.48
N ASP A 403 23.88 9.25 33.33
CA ASP A 403 24.95 9.86 32.56
C ASP A 403 24.42 10.26 31.17
N LEU A 404 25.07 11.26 30.55
CA LEU A 404 24.86 11.63 29.16
C LEU A 404 25.98 11.02 28.30
N ASP A 405 25.63 10.08 27.42
CA ASP A 405 26.53 9.53 26.39
C ASP A 405 26.08 10.02 25.02
N ILE A 406 27.02 10.53 24.23
CA ILE A 406 26.80 10.97 22.85
C ILE A 406 27.97 10.48 22.01
N ASP A 407 27.68 9.63 21.03
CA ASP A 407 28.65 9.15 20.04
C ASP A 407 28.19 9.54 18.63
N PHE A 408 28.91 10.48 18.03
CA PHE A 408 28.67 10.95 16.68
C PHE A 408 29.81 10.52 15.76
N SER A 409 29.47 10.03 14.57
CA SER A 409 30.42 9.84 13.48
C SER A 409 29.79 10.10 12.12
N SER A 410 30.59 10.58 11.17
CA SER A 410 30.18 10.77 9.79
C SER A 410 31.33 10.60 8.81
N SER A 411 31.01 10.25 7.56
CA SER A 411 31.98 10.09 6.46
C SER A 411 32.59 11.42 6.01
N SER A 412 31.82 12.50 6.07
CA SER A 412 32.24 13.88 5.86
C SER A 412 31.50 14.79 6.82
N ALA A 413 32.05 15.96 7.11
CA ALA A 413 31.42 16.88 8.04
C ALA A 413 30.13 17.46 7.44
N PRO A 414 28.95 17.23 8.04
CA PRO A 414 27.73 17.92 7.65
C PRO A 414 27.89 19.42 7.90
N SER A 415 27.18 20.26 7.13
CA SER A 415 27.23 21.70 7.36
C SER A 415 26.70 22.05 8.75
N LYS A 416 25.68 21.31 9.20
CA LYS A 416 24.96 21.52 10.44
C LYS A 416 24.30 20.24 10.94
N ILE A 417 24.24 20.07 12.27
CA ILE A 417 23.42 19.06 12.94
C ILE A 417 22.62 19.80 14.00
N ILE A 418 21.31 19.66 13.96
CA ILE A 418 20.38 20.13 14.97
C ILE A 418 19.70 18.90 15.54
N LEU A 419 19.77 18.72 16.84
CA LEU A 419 19.02 17.68 17.52
C LEU A 419 18.42 18.24 18.80
N ALA A 420 17.14 17.94 19.02
CA ALA A 420 16.46 18.09 20.28
C ALA A 420 15.99 16.70 20.75
N ILE A 421 16.24 16.38 22.01
CA ILE A 421 15.57 15.29 22.70
C ILE A 421 14.93 15.88 23.94
N ASP A 422 13.63 15.64 24.12
CA ASP A 422 12.87 16.02 25.29
C ASP A 422 12.28 14.77 25.95
N SER A 423 12.23 14.79 27.28
CA SER A 423 11.72 13.72 28.12
C SER A 423 10.74 14.25 29.13
N GLY A 424 9.59 13.60 29.29
CA GLY A 424 8.58 14.02 30.25
C GLY A 424 8.03 15.42 29.94
N ASP A 425 7.60 16.13 30.98
CA ASP A 425 7.06 17.49 30.83
C ASP A 425 8.18 18.54 30.83
N THR A 426 8.49 19.04 29.64
CA THR A 426 9.51 20.07 29.42
C THR A 426 8.95 21.48 29.26
N SER A 427 7.65 21.69 29.48
CA SER A 427 6.95 22.96 29.20
C SER A 427 7.51 24.18 29.96
N ASP A 428 8.05 23.95 31.17
CA ASP A 428 8.70 24.97 32.01
C ASP A 428 10.21 25.16 31.71
N ILE A 429 10.79 24.34 30.83
CA ILE A 429 12.21 24.41 30.48
C ILE A 429 12.41 25.44 29.36
N ASN A 430 13.14 26.51 29.67
CA ASN A 430 13.60 27.45 28.64
C ASN A 430 14.76 26.84 27.84
N ALA A 431 14.46 26.13 26.75
CA ALA A 431 15.46 25.56 25.86
C ALA A 431 16.35 26.65 25.22
N GLU A 432 17.66 26.48 25.32
CA GLU A 432 18.64 27.40 24.73
C GLU A 432 19.45 26.67 23.65
N TRP A 433 19.55 27.28 22.47
CA TRP A 433 20.39 26.79 21.38
C TRP A 433 21.75 27.50 21.44
N THR A 434 22.82 26.73 21.62
CA THR A 434 24.20 27.18 21.50
C THR A 434 24.99 26.18 20.70
N HIS A 435 26.05 26.62 20.01
CA HIS A 435 26.96 25.70 19.34
C HIS A 435 27.63 24.80 20.38
N GLY A 436 27.33 23.50 20.35
CA GLY A 436 27.68 22.51 21.37
C GLY A 436 26.46 21.70 21.83
N ILE A 437 26.51 21.23 23.08
CA ILE A 437 25.47 20.42 23.71
C ILE A 437 25.00 21.16 24.97
N THR A 438 23.68 21.23 25.17
CA THR A 438 23.05 21.79 26.37
C THR A 438 22.07 20.77 26.92
N LEU A 439 22.20 20.42 28.20
CA LEU A 439 21.24 19.62 28.95
C LEU A 439 20.65 20.48 30.06
N LYS A 440 19.31 20.54 30.14
CA LYS A 440 18.56 21.17 31.23
C LYS A 440 17.59 20.15 31.81
N GLN A 441 17.54 20.06 33.13
CA GLN A 441 16.75 19.06 33.84
C GLN A 441 15.89 19.75 34.90
N THR A 442 14.71 19.20 35.13
CA THR A 442 13.76 19.58 36.18
C THR A 442 13.19 18.33 36.83
N ASP A 443 12.45 18.49 37.93
CA ASP A 443 11.75 17.36 38.54
C ASP A 443 10.66 16.75 37.61
N ALA A 444 10.27 17.46 36.55
CA ALA A 444 9.18 17.07 35.65
C ALA A 444 9.66 16.51 34.30
N GLY A 445 10.93 16.72 33.94
CA GLY A 445 11.45 16.34 32.63
C GLY A 445 12.82 16.92 32.31
N ASP A 446 13.38 16.43 31.20
CA ASP A 446 14.72 16.71 30.71
C ASP A 446 14.72 17.21 29.27
N SER A 447 15.62 18.13 28.95
CA SER A 447 15.73 18.76 27.64
C SER A 447 17.18 18.83 27.19
N LEU A 448 17.50 18.06 26.16
CA LEU A 448 18.80 18.01 25.49
C LEU A 448 18.73 18.76 24.16
N ARG A 449 19.70 19.65 23.92
CA ARG A 449 19.87 20.37 22.64
C ARG A 449 21.31 20.19 22.17
N LEU A 450 21.47 19.60 20.99
CA LEU A 450 22.75 19.48 20.30
C LEU A 450 22.69 20.33 19.04
N TYR A 451 23.58 21.31 18.94
CA TYR A 451 23.75 22.12 17.75
C TYR A 451 25.21 22.16 17.34
N LEU A 452 25.54 21.47 16.25
CA LEU A 452 26.88 21.45 15.68
C LEU A 452 26.85 22.13 14.31
N GLU A 453 27.87 22.93 14.03
CA GLU A 453 28.08 23.66 12.78
C GLU A 453 29.56 23.59 12.40
N GLY A 454 29.88 23.27 11.16
CA GLY A 454 31.28 23.21 10.69
C GLY A 454 31.86 21.79 10.58
N THR A 455 33.18 21.63 10.75
CA THR A 455 33.92 20.47 10.22
C THR A 455 33.96 19.22 11.12
N VAL A 456 32.95 18.99 11.97
CA VAL A 456 32.95 17.84 12.89
C VAL A 456 32.62 16.57 12.12
N THR A 457 33.53 15.59 12.12
CA THR A 457 33.30 14.26 11.54
C THR A 457 33.13 13.17 12.60
N SER A 458 33.49 13.46 13.85
CA SER A 458 33.30 12.57 14.98
C SER A 458 33.34 13.32 16.30
N ALA A 459 32.50 12.95 17.25
CA ALA A 459 32.53 13.44 18.62
C ALA A 459 32.11 12.31 19.56
N LYS A 460 32.75 12.21 20.73
CA LYS A 460 32.38 11.30 21.80
C LYS A 460 32.44 12.07 23.11
N LEU A 461 31.35 12.10 23.87
CA LEU A 461 31.26 12.79 25.16
C LEU A 461 31.39 11.81 26.33
#